data_AF-M3ITY6-F1
#
_entry.id   AF-M3ITY6-F1
#
_cell.length_a   1.000
_cell.length_b   1.000
_cell.length_c   1.000
_cell.angle_alpha   90.00
_cell.angle_beta   90.00
_cell.angle_gamma   90.00
#
_symmetry.space_group_name_H-M   'P 1'
#
loop_
_entity.id
_entity.type
_entity.pdbx_description
1 polymer ?
#
loop_
_entity_poly.entity_id
_entity_poly.type
_entity_poly.pdbx_seq_one_letter_code
_entity_poly.pdbx_strand_id
1 'polypeptide(L)'
;MFLFLTSCKPGKQNSINLLLLLLNTLDNKNVNEKIEDSTNTDPSSNVNEEDENSINANANDNAPSDSDSSNPRSPDKNPVNPTSPNSSSADIGIKILSHSIFMAPTNLSSWGDLGQEERAQRIASSSYIKNQDIIVFEGLSHNNAEKILLEKIRSEYPYQTNVVGRTKKGWNATLGAYTTSPMANGGVIIVSKWPIEEKVQYIFNNSNCGQDQYYNKGFAYVKINKDGKKFMYRNSVY
;
A
#
# COMPACT_ATOMS: atom_id res chain seq x y z
N MET A 1 26.88 16.77 -21.97
CA MET A 1 27.65 15.51 -21.77
C MET A 1 26.70 14.35 -22.06
N PHE A 2 27.13 13.40 -22.87
CA PHE A 2 26.29 12.45 -23.62
C PHE A 2 25.37 11.57 -22.75
N LEU A 3 24.08 11.56 -23.07
CA LEU A 3 23.10 10.55 -22.64
C LEU A 3 23.37 9.26 -23.42
N PHE A 4 24.15 8.35 -22.86
CA PHE A 4 24.24 6.99 -23.37
C PHE A 4 22.99 6.21 -22.94
N LEU A 5 22.00 6.14 -23.83
CA LEU A 5 20.91 5.17 -23.76
C LEU A 5 21.45 3.80 -24.21
N THR A 6 22.27 3.16 -23.38
CA THR A 6 22.58 1.73 -23.60
C THR A 6 21.35 0.93 -23.21
N SER A 7 20.71 0.29 -24.20
CA SER A 7 19.53 -0.56 -23.99
C SER A 7 19.81 -1.63 -22.94
N CYS A 8 19.24 -1.44 -21.75
CA CYS A 8 19.28 -2.36 -20.64
C CYS A 8 18.32 -3.53 -20.96
N LYS A 9 18.83 -4.71 -21.31
CA LYS A 9 18.00 -5.93 -21.38
C LYS A 9 18.10 -6.67 -20.03
N PRO A 10 17.02 -6.78 -19.24
CA PRO A 10 17.05 -7.60 -18.04
C PRO A 10 17.40 -9.05 -18.41
N GLY A 11 18.31 -9.66 -17.66
CA GLY A 11 18.80 -11.02 -17.92
C GLY A 11 17.66 -12.05 -17.96
N LYS A 12 17.35 -12.56 -19.17
CA LYS A 12 16.22 -13.46 -19.48
C LYS A 12 16.25 -14.79 -18.70
N GLN A 13 17.36 -15.16 -18.07
CA GLN A 13 17.49 -16.38 -17.28
C GLN A 13 17.04 -16.25 -15.82
N ASN A 14 17.05 -15.04 -15.24
CA ASN A 14 16.68 -14.85 -13.83
C ASN A 14 15.16 -14.82 -13.62
N SER A 15 14.37 -14.44 -14.64
CA SER A 15 12.91 -14.39 -14.54
C SER A 15 12.27 -15.78 -14.47
N ILE A 16 12.83 -16.78 -15.16
CA ILE A 16 12.27 -18.14 -15.23
C ILE A 16 12.52 -18.92 -13.93
N ASN A 17 13.72 -18.84 -13.36
CA ASN A 17 14.03 -19.47 -12.07
C ASN A 17 13.27 -18.80 -10.91
N LEU A 18 13.05 -17.48 -10.96
CA LEU A 18 12.24 -16.77 -9.97
C LEU A 18 10.74 -17.13 -10.09
N LEU A 19 10.24 -17.29 -11.31
CA LEU A 19 8.87 -17.77 -11.56
C LEU A 19 8.69 -19.20 -11.04
N LEU A 20 9.66 -20.10 -11.25
CA LEU A 20 9.62 -21.48 -10.72
C LEU A 20 9.71 -21.53 -9.19
N LEU A 21 10.56 -20.69 -8.57
CA LEU A 21 10.65 -20.60 -7.10
C LEU A 21 9.31 -20.11 -6.49
N LEU A 22 8.62 -19.20 -7.16
CA LEU A 22 7.33 -18.64 -6.72
C LEU A 22 6.14 -19.55 -7.06
N LEU A 23 6.16 -20.25 -8.19
CA LEU A 23 5.13 -21.23 -8.56
C LEU A 23 5.12 -22.43 -7.61
N ASN A 24 6.29 -22.85 -7.11
CA ASN A 24 6.37 -23.88 -6.06
C ASN A 24 5.78 -23.43 -4.71
N THR A 25 5.44 -22.15 -4.56
CA THR A 25 4.70 -21.61 -3.39
C THR A 25 3.23 -21.28 -3.67
N LEU A 26 2.77 -21.49 -4.91
CA LEU A 26 1.45 -21.10 -5.40
C LEU A 26 0.76 -22.26 -6.14
N ASP A 27 0.42 -23.32 -5.42
CA ASP A 27 -0.73 -24.16 -5.81
C ASP A 27 -2.00 -23.54 -5.21
N ASN A 28 -2.53 -22.51 -5.87
CA ASN A 28 -3.98 -22.26 -5.86
C ASN A 28 -4.41 -21.38 -7.04
N LYS A 29 -5.37 -21.90 -7.81
CA LYS A 29 -5.83 -21.35 -9.09
C LYS A 29 -6.74 -20.12 -8.91
N ASN A 30 -6.75 -19.33 -9.99
CA ASN A 30 -7.73 -18.34 -10.45
C ASN A 30 -7.49 -16.89 -10.08
N VAL A 31 -6.98 -16.11 -11.05
CA VAL A 31 -7.43 -14.73 -11.29
C VAL A 31 -7.40 -14.45 -12.81
N ASN A 32 -8.55 -14.05 -13.36
CA ASN A 32 -8.66 -13.32 -14.62
C ASN A 32 -8.59 -11.83 -14.29
N GLU A 33 -7.64 -11.09 -14.85
CA GLU A 33 -7.43 -9.66 -14.61
C GLU A 33 -7.90 -8.87 -15.85
N LYS A 34 -8.77 -7.88 -15.65
CA LYS A 34 -9.15 -6.90 -16.68
C LYS A 34 -8.72 -5.52 -16.17
N ILE A 35 -7.73 -4.94 -16.84
CA ILE A 35 -7.18 -3.61 -16.55
C ILE A 35 -7.94 -2.59 -17.39
N GLU A 36 -8.61 -1.63 -16.75
CA GLU A 36 -9.15 -0.44 -17.42
C GLU A 36 -8.35 0.78 -16.93
N ASP A 37 -7.70 1.45 -17.88
CA ASP A 37 -6.93 2.67 -17.74
C ASP A 37 -7.87 3.87 -18.00
N SER A 38 -7.92 4.84 -17.10
CA SER A 38 -8.63 6.09 -17.35
C SER A 38 -7.85 7.28 -16.82
N THR A 39 -7.19 7.97 -17.74
CA THR A 39 -6.72 9.35 -17.58
C THR A 39 -7.93 10.30 -17.62
N ASN A 40 -8.12 11.15 -16.61
CA ASN A 40 -9.03 12.29 -16.71
C ASN A 40 -8.38 13.57 -16.17
N THR A 41 -8.35 14.55 -17.06
CA THR A 41 -8.01 15.97 -16.90
C THR A 41 -9.08 16.74 -16.13
N ASP A 42 -8.64 17.82 -15.47
CA ASP A 42 -9.34 18.77 -14.57
C ASP A 42 -10.79 19.17 -14.90
N PRO A 43 -11.62 19.46 -13.87
CA PRO A 43 -12.85 20.21 -14.04
C PRO A 43 -12.69 21.71 -13.66
N SER A 44 -13.34 22.53 -14.47
CA SER A 44 -13.61 23.96 -14.28
C SER A 44 -14.35 24.26 -12.96
N SER A 45 -13.88 25.28 -12.25
CA SER A 45 -14.54 25.96 -11.14
C SER A 45 -15.72 26.81 -11.61
N ASN A 46 -16.83 26.79 -10.87
CA ASN A 46 -17.62 28.00 -10.64
C ASN A 46 -18.62 27.88 -9.47
N VAL A 47 -18.62 28.94 -8.65
CA VAL A 47 -19.75 29.60 -7.97
C VAL A 47 -20.11 29.17 -6.52
N ASN A 48 -19.61 30.04 -5.63
CA ASN A 48 -20.29 30.87 -4.61
C ASN A 48 -20.69 30.34 -3.23
N GLU A 49 -20.34 31.22 -2.28
CA GLU A 49 -20.63 31.34 -0.85
C GLU A 49 -22.11 31.53 -0.54
N GLU A 50 -22.54 31.13 0.66
CA GLU A 50 -23.22 31.97 1.68
C GLU A 50 -23.78 31.11 2.85
N ASP A 51 -23.12 31.26 4.00
CA ASP A 51 -23.61 31.59 5.36
C ASP A 51 -24.92 31.01 6.00
N GLU A 52 -24.69 30.45 7.19
CA GLU A 52 -25.31 30.74 8.50
C GLU A 52 -26.77 30.34 8.92
N ASN A 53 -26.78 29.49 9.97
CA ASN A 53 -27.43 29.61 11.30
C ASN A 53 -28.91 29.23 11.60
N SER A 54 -29.00 28.31 12.57
CA SER A 54 -29.84 28.29 13.79
C SER A 54 -31.32 27.84 13.79
N ILE A 55 -31.53 26.75 14.55
CA ILE A 55 -32.46 26.49 15.68
C ILE A 55 -33.96 26.84 15.51
N ASN A 56 -34.82 25.82 15.67
CA ASN A 56 -35.92 25.90 16.65
C ASN A 56 -36.41 24.52 17.12
N ALA A 57 -36.61 24.42 18.43
CA ALA A 57 -37.22 23.30 19.13
C ALA A 57 -38.75 23.47 19.21
N ASN A 58 -39.49 22.37 19.32
CA ASN A 58 -40.63 22.31 20.24
C ASN A 58 -40.99 20.87 20.59
N ALA A 59 -41.34 20.71 21.87
CA ALA A 59 -41.54 19.47 22.60
C ALA A 59 -43.04 19.11 22.74
N ASN A 60 -43.28 18.04 23.52
CA ASN A 60 -44.53 17.64 24.20
C ASN A 60 -45.45 16.68 23.39
N ASP A 61 -46.01 15.59 23.94
CA ASP A 61 -46.10 15.10 25.31
C ASP A 61 -46.76 13.68 25.36
N ASN A 62 -46.49 12.95 26.45
CA ASN A 62 -47.34 11.98 27.16
C ASN A 62 -47.55 10.51 26.69
N ALA A 63 -46.91 9.60 27.43
CA ALA A 63 -47.40 8.26 27.87
C ALA A 63 -48.28 8.43 29.15
N PRO A 64 -48.72 7.40 29.94
CA PRO A 64 -48.54 5.93 29.90
C PRO A 64 -49.79 5.09 30.35
N SER A 65 -49.71 3.74 30.38
CA SER A 65 -50.21 2.86 31.47
C SER A 65 -50.06 1.34 31.17
N ASP A 66 -49.29 0.66 32.03
CA ASP A 66 -49.52 -0.61 32.79
C ASP A 66 -50.72 -1.51 32.40
N SER A 67 -50.81 -2.83 32.59
CA SER A 67 -50.01 -3.96 33.10
C SER A 67 -51.02 -5.13 33.19
N ASP A 68 -50.69 -6.39 32.83
CA ASP A 68 -51.05 -7.56 33.68
C ASP A 68 -50.50 -8.91 33.17
N SER A 69 -50.30 -9.82 34.10
CA SER A 69 -49.61 -11.12 33.96
C SER A 69 -50.58 -12.31 33.99
N SER A 70 -50.33 -13.36 33.18
CA SER A 70 -50.46 -14.77 33.60
C SER A 70 -49.99 -15.75 32.50
N ASN A 71 -49.22 -16.77 32.92
CA ASN A 71 -48.57 -17.86 32.14
C ASN A 71 -49.29 -19.21 32.50
N PRO A 72 -48.95 -20.41 31.98
CA PRO A 72 -48.23 -20.81 30.75
C PRO A 72 -48.94 -21.97 29.96
N ARG A 73 -48.56 -22.18 28.68
CA ARG A 73 -48.71 -23.50 28.03
C ARG A 73 -47.55 -23.74 27.05
N SER A 74 -46.85 -24.86 27.25
CA SER A 74 -45.88 -25.49 26.32
C SER A 74 -46.10 -27.01 26.42
N PRO A 75 -45.65 -27.85 25.47
CA PRO A 75 -44.63 -27.60 24.45
C PRO A 75 -45.03 -28.01 23.02
N ASP A 76 -44.48 -27.34 22.00
CA ASP A 76 -44.25 -28.01 20.71
C ASP A 76 -42.81 -27.72 20.27
N LYS A 77 -41.97 -28.75 20.37
CA LYS A 77 -40.55 -28.71 20.01
C LYS A 77 -40.41 -29.18 18.57
N ASN A 78 -40.48 -28.26 17.63
CA ASN A 78 -39.86 -28.45 16.31
C ASN A 78 -38.62 -27.54 16.25
N PRO A 79 -37.39 -28.09 16.10
CA PRO A 79 -36.20 -27.26 15.96
C PRO A 79 -36.27 -26.56 14.60
N VAL A 80 -36.65 -25.29 14.60
CA VAL A 80 -36.43 -24.40 13.45
C VAL A 80 -34.93 -24.16 13.40
N ASN A 81 -34.27 -24.83 12.47
CA ASN A 81 -32.88 -24.60 12.14
C ASN A 81 -32.75 -23.12 11.76
N PRO A 82 -31.95 -22.29 12.47
CA PRO A 82 -31.75 -20.93 12.02
C PRO A 82 -30.98 -21.00 10.71
N THR A 83 -31.65 -20.66 9.62
CA THR A 83 -31.05 -20.46 8.30
C THR A 83 -29.92 -19.47 8.50
N SER A 84 -28.69 -19.99 8.43
CA SER A 84 -27.47 -19.19 8.46
C SER A 84 -27.64 -18.09 7.42
N PRO A 85 -27.46 -16.80 7.77
CA PRO A 85 -27.43 -15.77 6.75
C PRO A 85 -26.30 -16.16 5.82
N ASN A 86 -26.64 -16.46 4.56
CA ASN A 86 -25.69 -16.57 3.47
C ASN A 86 -24.87 -15.28 3.51
N SER A 87 -23.69 -15.35 4.14
CA SER A 87 -22.63 -14.39 3.95
C SER A 87 -22.25 -14.55 2.50
N SER A 88 -22.94 -13.80 1.64
CA SER A 88 -22.38 -13.40 0.37
C SER A 88 -21.06 -12.75 0.75
N SER A 89 -19.98 -13.50 0.61
CA SER A 89 -18.61 -13.02 0.68
C SER A 89 -18.55 -11.86 -0.31
N ALA A 90 -18.84 -10.65 0.17
CA ALA A 90 -18.60 -9.44 -0.58
C ALA A 90 -17.15 -9.55 -1.03
N ASP A 91 -16.88 -9.35 -2.32
CA ASP A 91 -15.52 -9.40 -2.79
C ASP A 91 -14.75 -8.28 -2.09
N ILE A 92 -14.06 -8.64 -1.00
CA ILE A 92 -13.20 -7.72 -0.28
C ILE A 92 -12.06 -7.46 -1.26
N GLY A 93 -12.15 -6.37 -2.00
CA GLY A 93 -11.09 -5.86 -2.86
C GLY A 93 -10.02 -5.17 -2.03
N ILE A 94 -8.89 -4.85 -2.66
CA ILE A 94 -7.80 -4.11 -2.04
C ILE A 94 -7.49 -2.85 -2.84
N LYS A 95 -7.44 -1.70 -2.17
CA LYS A 95 -7.10 -0.42 -2.79
C LYS A 95 -5.61 -0.14 -2.66
N ILE A 96 -4.93 0.00 -3.79
CA ILE A 96 -3.49 0.16 -3.84
C ILE A 96 -3.16 1.45 -4.59
N LEU A 97 -2.35 2.30 -3.97
CA LEU A 97 -1.73 3.46 -4.60
C LEU A 97 -0.24 3.17 -4.85
N SER A 98 0.23 3.41 -6.07
CA SER A 98 1.67 3.46 -6.38
C SER A 98 2.05 4.89 -6.73
N HIS A 99 3.09 5.42 -6.10
CA HIS A 99 3.56 6.78 -6.36
C HIS A 99 5.09 6.88 -6.31
N SER A 100 5.69 7.25 -7.43
CA SER A 100 7.08 7.69 -7.48
C SER A 100 7.22 9.13 -7.00
N ILE A 101 7.86 9.30 -5.84
CA ILE A 101 7.91 10.57 -5.11
C ILE A 101 9.24 11.31 -5.24
N PHE A 102 10.18 10.77 -6.02
CA PHE A 102 11.45 11.41 -6.40
C PHE A 102 12.19 12.07 -5.21
N MET A 103 12.48 11.30 -4.17
CA MET A 103 13.27 11.74 -3.01
C MET A 103 14.71 11.23 -3.15
N ALA A 104 15.41 11.76 -4.15
CA ALA A 104 16.81 11.41 -4.42
C ALA A 104 17.73 11.76 -3.23
N PRO A 105 18.80 10.98 -3.00
CA PRO A 105 19.73 11.24 -1.92
C PRO A 105 20.61 12.47 -2.22
N THR A 106 20.99 13.21 -1.18
CA THR A 106 21.71 14.49 -1.28
C THR A 106 23.20 14.36 -1.61
N ASN A 107 23.74 13.14 -1.58
CA ASN A 107 25.13 12.86 -2.01
C ASN A 107 25.30 12.91 -3.54
N LEU A 108 24.23 13.10 -4.31
CA LEU A 108 24.28 13.39 -5.74
C LEU A 108 24.55 14.89 -5.95
N SER A 109 25.84 15.23 -5.90
CA SER A 109 26.39 16.59 -5.86
C SER A 109 25.97 17.58 -6.96
N SER A 110 25.28 17.13 -8.01
CA SER A 110 24.85 17.98 -9.14
C SER A 110 23.43 18.52 -9.04
N TRP A 111 22.61 18.06 -8.10
CA TRP A 111 21.16 18.35 -8.09
C TRP A 111 20.72 19.31 -6.97
N GLY A 112 21.57 19.56 -5.96
CA GLY A 112 21.24 20.46 -4.85
C GLY A 112 20.10 19.96 -3.95
N ASP A 113 19.53 20.87 -3.17
CA ASP A 113 18.30 20.63 -2.41
C ASP A 113 17.08 20.73 -3.36
N LEU A 114 16.31 19.64 -3.44
CA LEU A 114 15.12 19.54 -4.29
C LEU A 114 13.83 19.59 -3.44
N GLY A 115 13.92 20.15 -2.24
CA GLY A 115 12.81 20.26 -1.29
C GLY A 115 12.28 18.90 -0.86
N GLN A 116 13.13 17.87 -0.72
CA GLN A 116 12.72 16.50 -0.42
C GLN A 116 11.89 16.45 0.87
N GLU A 117 12.36 17.14 1.91
CA GLU A 117 11.68 17.18 3.21
C GLU A 117 10.34 17.91 3.13
N GLU A 118 10.28 19.06 2.45
CA GLU A 118 9.03 19.80 2.25
C GLU A 118 8.01 18.97 1.45
N ARG A 119 8.45 18.35 0.34
CA ARG A 119 7.60 17.47 -0.46
C ARG A 119 7.12 16.26 0.35
N ALA A 120 7.94 15.68 1.21
CA ALA A 120 7.52 14.60 2.10
C ALA A 120 6.39 15.05 3.04
N GLN A 121 6.47 16.27 3.59
CA GLN A 121 5.38 16.84 4.40
C GLN A 121 4.11 17.05 3.57
N ARG A 122 4.22 17.62 2.36
CA ARG A 122 3.09 17.86 1.47
C ARG A 122 2.41 16.56 1.04
N ILE A 123 3.19 15.54 0.68
CA ILE A 123 2.68 14.21 0.34
C ILE A 123 1.94 13.61 1.54
N ALA A 124 2.53 13.64 2.75
CA ALA A 124 1.91 13.08 3.96
C ALA A 124 0.56 13.74 4.33
N SER A 125 0.40 15.02 3.98
CA SER A 125 -0.83 15.80 4.23
C SER A 125 -1.85 15.74 3.08
N SER A 126 -1.48 15.17 1.93
CA SER A 126 -2.34 15.16 0.74
C SER A 126 -3.52 14.21 0.87
N SER A 127 -4.65 14.53 0.22
CA SER A 127 -5.86 13.73 0.25
C SER A 127 -5.75 12.44 -0.58
N TYR A 128 -4.96 12.42 -1.66
CA TYR A 128 -4.87 11.26 -2.56
C TYR A 128 -4.22 10.04 -1.88
N ILE A 129 -3.36 10.25 -0.88
CA ILE A 129 -2.78 9.16 -0.08
C ILE A 129 -3.73 8.64 1.00
N LYS A 130 -4.90 9.26 1.20
CA LYS A 130 -5.89 8.81 2.18
C LYS A 130 -6.75 7.71 1.60
N ASN A 131 -7.39 6.93 2.47
CA ASN A 131 -8.38 5.91 2.07
C ASN A 131 -7.83 4.78 1.17
N GLN A 132 -6.51 4.57 1.15
CA GLN A 132 -5.87 3.41 0.52
C GLN A 132 -5.73 2.27 1.53
N ASP A 133 -5.68 1.01 1.08
CA ASP A 133 -5.33 -0.13 1.94
C ASP A 133 -3.81 -0.31 2.01
N ILE A 134 -3.15 -0.07 0.88
CA ILE A 134 -1.70 -0.15 0.70
C ILE A 134 -1.25 1.08 -0.10
N ILE A 135 -0.09 1.63 0.26
CA ILE A 135 0.64 2.57 -0.59
C ILE A 135 2.04 2.04 -0.85
N VAL A 136 2.47 2.18 -2.10
CA VAL A 136 3.85 1.97 -2.51
C VAL A 136 4.45 3.31 -2.85
N PHE A 137 5.52 3.66 -2.16
CA PHE A 137 6.34 4.79 -2.55
C PHE A 137 7.60 4.30 -3.25
N GLU A 138 7.89 4.94 -4.37
CA GLU A 138 9.06 4.67 -5.21
C GLU A 138 9.96 5.92 -5.23
N GLY A 139 11.28 5.71 -5.36
CA GLY A 139 12.26 6.80 -5.33
C GLY A 139 12.47 7.43 -3.95
N LEU A 140 12.16 6.73 -2.85
CA LEU A 140 12.38 7.22 -1.48
C LEU A 140 13.78 6.86 -0.95
N SER A 141 14.80 7.61 -1.36
CA SER A 141 16.20 7.34 -0.99
C SER A 141 16.84 8.41 -0.08
N HIS A 142 16.14 9.52 0.17
CA HIS A 142 16.54 10.56 1.10
C HIS A 142 16.10 10.25 2.53
N ASN A 143 17.07 10.07 3.45
CA ASN A 143 16.82 9.56 4.81
C ASN A 143 15.88 10.44 5.65
N ASN A 144 16.05 11.77 5.64
CA ASN A 144 15.19 12.66 6.44
C ASN A 144 13.77 12.74 5.87
N ALA A 145 13.65 12.80 4.55
CA ALA A 145 12.35 12.86 3.88
C ALA A 145 11.55 11.58 4.13
N GLU A 146 12.21 10.42 4.14
CA GLU A 146 11.60 9.17 4.55
C GLU A 146 11.10 9.23 5.98
N LYS A 147 11.96 9.62 6.94
CA LYS A 147 11.57 9.70 8.34
C LYS A 147 10.32 10.57 8.51
N ILE A 148 10.32 11.76 7.91
CA ILE A 148 9.20 12.70 7.93
C ILE A 148 7.92 12.07 7.35
N LEU A 149 8.01 11.48 6.15
CA LEU A 149 6.87 10.87 5.47
C LEU A 149 6.29 9.72 6.31
N LEU A 150 7.14 8.76 6.71
CA LEU A 150 6.73 7.55 7.40
C LEU A 150 6.20 7.80 8.81
N GLU A 151 6.75 8.77 9.54
CA GLU A 151 6.23 9.18 10.85
C GLU A 151 4.86 9.82 10.73
N LYS A 152 4.66 10.74 9.77
CA LYS A 152 3.39 11.47 9.62
C LYS A 152 2.23 10.58 9.17
N ILE A 153 2.48 9.55 8.37
CA ILE A 153 1.41 8.66 7.89
C ILE A 153 1.18 7.44 8.78
N ARG A 154 2.00 7.25 9.84
CA ARG A 154 2.01 6.04 10.68
C ARG A 154 0.68 5.76 11.39
N SER A 155 -0.06 6.80 11.76
CA SER A 155 -1.38 6.64 12.41
C SER A 155 -2.40 5.97 11.50
N GLU A 156 -2.30 6.19 10.18
CA GLU A 156 -3.17 5.59 9.18
C GLU A 156 -2.57 4.31 8.58
N TYR A 157 -1.25 4.27 8.41
CA TYR A 157 -0.52 3.14 7.82
C TYR A 157 0.57 2.63 8.78
N PRO A 158 0.21 1.89 9.83
CA PRO A 158 1.14 1.47 10.88
C PRO A 158 2.09 0.34 10.46
N TYR A 159 1.72 -0.46 9.45
CA TYR A 159 2.53 -1.58 8.99
C TYR A 159 3.41 -1.15 7.81
N GLN A 160 4.71 -1.01 8.05
CA GLN A 160 5.65 -0.44 7.09
C GLN A 160 6.84 -1.38 6.88
N THR A 161 7.29 -1.54 5.63
CA THR A 161 8.56 -2.21 5.32
C THR A 161 9.74 -1.28 5.59
N ASN A 162 10.95 -1.84 5.66
CA ASN A 162 12.14 -1.01 5.41
C ASN A 162 12.20 -0.63 3.92
N VAL A 163 12.98 0.37 3.56
CA VAL A 163 13.30 0.66 2.16
C VAL A 163 14.09 -0.51 1.57
N VAL A 164 13.66 -0.99 0.40
CA VAL A 164 14.34 -2.05 -0.35
C VAL A 164 15.81 -1.70 -0.55
N GLY A 165 16.70 -2.64 -0.28
CA GLY A 165 18.13 -2.47 -0.48
C GLY A 165 18.86 -1.69 0.61
N ARG A 166 18.17 -1.13 1.62
CA ARG A 166 18.85 -0.47 2.74
C ARG A 166 19.50 -1.47 3.70
N THR A 167 18.74 -2.47 4.14
CA THR A 167 19.17 -3.43 5.16
C THR A 167 18.47 -4.76 4.97
N LYS A 168 19.11 -5.84 5.43
CA LYS A 168 18.46 -7.15 5.57
C LYS A 168 17.54 -7.21 6.78
N LYS A 169 17.77 -6.38 7.80
CA LYS A 169 17.01 -6.40 9.06
C LYS A 169 15.54 -6.08 8.80
N GLY A 170 14.65 -6.81 9.46
CA GLY A 170 13.21 -6.58 9.38
C GLY A 170 12.56 -7.05 8.07
N TRP A 171 13.29 -7.79 7.23
CA TRP A 171 12.73 -8.57 6.11
C TRP A 171 12.72 -10.05 6.48
N ASN A 172 11.72 -10.80 6.03
CA ASN A 172 11.70 -12.26 6.19
C ASN A 172 12.80 -12.91 5.32
N ALA A 173 13.03 -12.37 4.12
CA ALA A 173 14.13 -12.77 3.25
C ALA A 173 14.68 -11.59 2.42
N THR A 174 15.98 -11.65 2.16
CA THR A 174 16.68 -10.79 1.19
C THR A 174 17.26 -11.68 0.11
N LEU A 175 16.79 -11.50 -1.12
CA LEU A 175 17.15 -12.30 -2.29
C LEU A 175 17.86 -11.44 -3.34
N GLY A 176 18.45 -12.11 -4.34
CA GLY A 176 19.11 -11.45 -5.47
C GLY A 176 20.48 -10.86 -5.12
N ALA A 177 20.94 -9.88 -5.89
CA ALA A 177 22.30 -9.34 -5.85
C ALA A 177 22.49 -8.24 -4.79
N TYR A 178 22.04 -8.46 -3.56
CA TYR A 178 22.18 -7.48 -2.48
C TYR A 178 23.66 -7.20 -2.15
N THR A 179 24.06 -5.93 -2.17
CA THR A 179 25.35 -5.46 -1.64
C THR A 179 25.18 -4.73 -0.30
N THR A 180 26.15 -4.86 0.60
CA THR A 180 26.17 -4.18 1.91
C THR A 180 26.65 -2.73 1.82
N SER A 181 27.28 -2.33 0.71
CA SER A 181 27.84 -0.98 0.52
C SER A 181 27.39 -0.37 -0.81
N PRO A 182 26.08 -0.23 -1.07
CA PRO A 182 25.61 0.46 -2.27
C PRO A 182 25.82 1.98 -2.13
N MET A 183 25.86 2.69 -3.25
CA MET A 183 25.81 4.16 -3.25
C MET A 183 24.43 4.68 -2.82
N ALA A 184 23.36 3.94 -3.10
CA ALA A 184 22.00 4.21 -2.66
C ALA A 184 21.15 2.94 -2.53
N ASN A 185 20.08 3.01 -1.75
CA ASN A 185 19.07 1.95 -1.67
C ASN A 185 18.16 1.95 -2.93
N GLY A 186 17.26 0.98 -3.03
CA GLY A 186 16.35 0.86 -4.18
C GLY A 186 15.17 1.84 -4.17
N GLY A 187 14.94 2.55 -3.06
CA GLY A 187 13.91 3.60 -2.95
C GLY A 187 12.46 3.09 -2.94
N VAL A 188 12.23 1.78 -2.85
CA VAL A 188 10.89 1.18 -2.74
C VAL A 188 10.53 0.93 -1.28
N ILE A 189 9.35 1.37 -0.88
CA ILE A 189 8.75 1.06 0.42
C ILE A 189 7.27 0.76 0.26
N ILE A 190 6.77 -0.20 1.04
CA ILE A 190 5.35 -0.52 1.11
C ILE A 190 4.85 -0.18 2.51
N VAL A 191 3.74 0.56 2.58
CA VAL A 191 3.02 0.88 3.82
C VAL A 191 1.58 0.39 3.72
N SER A 192 1.02 -0.09 4.82
CA SER A 192 -0.32 -0.68 4.83
C SER A 192 -1.09 -0.32 6.10
N LYS A 193 -2.42 -0.23 5.94
CA LYS A 193 -3.40 -0.19 7.04
C LYS A 193 -3.50 -1.54 7.75
N TRP A 194 -3.17 -2.60 7.03
CA TRP A 194 -3.42 -3.98 7.41
C TRP A 194 -2.11 -4.71 7.74
N PRO A 195 -2.12 -5.71 8.64
CA PRO A 195 -0.93 -6.47 8.98
C PRO A 195 -0.18 -7.04 7.76
N ILE A 196 1.14 -6.83 7.74
CA ILE A 196 2.07 -7.49 6.82
C ILE A 196 2.55 -8.79 7.48
N GLU A 197 2.05 -9.94 7.03
CA GLU A 197 2.44 -11.26 7.54
C GLU A 197 3.79 -11.71 6.99
N GLU A 198 4.13 -11.28 5.78
CA GLU A 198 5.38 -11.63 5.12
C GLU A 198 5.87 -10.45 4.29
N LYS A 199 7.18 -10.21 4.33
CA LYS A 199 7.88 -9.21 3.52
C LYS A 199 9.21 -9.75 3.04
N VAL A 200 9.39 -9.75 1.72
CA VAL A 200 10.62 -10.18 1.05
C VAL A 200 11.11 -9.04 0.15
N GLN A 201 12.41 -8.82 0.12
CA GLN A 201 13.04 -7.94 -0.87
C GLN A 201 13.89 -8.76 -1.83
N TYR A 202 13.90 -8.35 -3.10
CA TYR A 202 14.76 -8.91 -4.12
C TYR A 202 15.54 -7.80 -4.80
N ILE A 203 16.86 -7.93 -4.85
CA ILE A 203 17.75 -6.97 -5.51
C ILE A 203 18.10 -7.48 -6.90
N PHE A 204 17.87 -6.65 -7.92
CA PHE A 204 18.17 -6.99 -9.30
C PHE A 204 19.68 -7.14 -9.51
N ASN A 205 20.05 -8.03 -10.42
CA ASN A 205 21.42 -8.14 -10.87
C ASN A 205 21.64 -7.13 -12.01
N ASN A 206 22.20 -5.97 -11.64
CA ASN A 206 22.37 -4.81 -12.52
C ASN A 206 23.83 -4.54 -12.92
N SER A 207 24.72 -5.55 -12.87
CA SER A 207 26.18 -5.41 -12.99
C SER A 207 26.73 -4.67 -14.23
N ASN A 208 25.88 -4.23 -15.17
CA ASN A 208 26.29 -3.71 -16.47
C ASN A 208 25.44 -2.50 -16.95
N CYS A 209 24.73 -1.78 -16.08
CA CYS A 209 23.79 -0.74 -16.55
C CYS A 209 23.85 0.57 -15.75
N GLY A 210 24.28 1.64 -16.43
CA GLY A 210 24.12 3.02 -15.99
C GLY A 210 24.65 3.30 -14.57
N GLN A 211 24.03 4.27 -13.89
CA GLN A 211 24.29 4.55 -12.48
C GLN A 211 23.59 3.54 -11.55
N ASP A 212 22.55 2.87 -12.03
CA ASP A 212 21.75 1.93 -11.24
C ASP A 212 22.53 0.68 -10.82
N GLN A 213 23.65 0.36 -11.47
CA GLN A 213 24.56 -0.72 -11.05
C GLN A 213 25.12 -0.51 -9.63
N TYR A 214 25.18 0.73 -9.15
CA TYR A 214 25.69 1.07 -7.82
C TYR A 214 24.59 1.07 -6.75
N TYR A 215 23.33 0.87 -7.13
CA TYR A 215 22.17 0.96 -6.25
C TYR A 215 21.60 -0.43 -6.01
N ASN A 216 21.09 -0.67 -4.80
CA ASN A 216 20.32 -1.87 -4.52
C ASN A 216 18.88 -1.75 -5.07
N LYS A 217 18.73 -1.53 -6.38
CA LYS A 217 17.45 -1.50 -7.10
C LYS A 217 16.81 -2.88 -7.10
N GLY A 218 15.48 -2.92 -7.01
CA GLY A 218 14.79 -4.17 -6.75
C GLY A 218 13.30 -4.02 -6.60
N PHE A 219 12.70 -5.06 -6.03
CA PHE A 219 11.28 -5.08 -5.71
C PHE A 219 11.04 -5.54 -4.27
N ALA A 220 9.89 -5.15 -3.74
CA ALA A 220 9.34 -5.70 -2.50
C ALA A 220 8.15 -6.61 -2.81
N TYR A 221 8.06 -7.71 -2.09
CA TYR A 221 6.90 -8.58 -2.02
C TYR A 221 6.32 -8.52 -0.61
N VAL A 222 5.00 -8.40 -0.49
CA VAL A 222 4.29 -8.47 0.79
C VAL A 222 3.08 -9.39 0.72
N LYS A 223 2.82 -10.06 1.84
CA LYS A 223 1.56 -10.76 2.11
C LYS A 223 0.79 -9.98 3.18
N ILE A 224 -0.37 -9.46 2.80
CA ILE A 224 -1.23 -8.63 3.64
C ILE A 224 -2.43 -9.44 4.12
N ASN A 225 -2.80 -9.28 5.39
CA ASN A 225 -4.01 -9.85 5.95
C ASN A 225 -5.05 -8.74 6.20
N LYS A 226 -6.08 -8.67 5.35
CA LYS A 226 -7.21 -7.75 5.48
C LYS A 226 -8.43 -8.55 5.91
N ASP A 227 -8.81 -8.40 7.17
CA ASP A 227 -9.96 -9.06 7.79
C ASP A 227 -10.00 -10.59 7.60
N GLY A 228 -8.83 -11.24 7.70
CA GLY A 228 -8.68 -12.69 7.52
C GLY A 228 -8.46 -13.14 6.08
N LYS A 229 -8.65 -12.26 5.08
CA LYS A 229 -8.35 -12.54 3.67
C LYS A 229 -6.92 -12.13 3.33
N LYS A 230 -6.19 -13.01 2.66
CA LYS A 230 -4.78 -12.82 2.29
C LYS A 230 -4.65 -12.23 0.89
N PHE A 231 -3.88 -11.16 0.78
CA PHE A 231 -3.53 -10.51 -0.49
C PHE A 231 -2.02 -10.53 -0.68
N MET A 232 -1.59 -10.84 -1.90
CA MET A 232 -0.19 -10.82 -2.29
C MET A 232 0.06 -9.65 -3.22
N TYR A 233 1.10 -8.87 -2.94
CA TYR A 233 1.45 -7.71 -3.75
C TYR A 233 2.95 -7.65 -4.03
N ARG A 234 3.31 -7.26 -5.27
CA ARG A 234 4.69 -7.08 -5.74
C ARG A 234 4.81 -5.79 -6.54
N ASN A 235 5.72 -4.90 -6.14
CA ASN A 235 6.06 -3.69 -6.90
C ASN A 235 7.57 -3.63 -7.17
N SER A 236 7.91 -3.35 -8.43
CA SER A 236 9.28 -3.31 -8.94
C SER A 236 9.61 -1.90 -9.42
N VAL A 237 10.82 -1.42 -9.13
CA VAL A 237 11.37 -0.18 -9.70
C VAL A 237 12.55 -0.52 -10.58
N TYR A 238 12.51 -0.07 -11.83
CA TYR A 238 13.62 -0.18 -12.78
C TYR A 238 14.67 0.92 -12.55
#